data_AF-A0A9D4Q1G2-F1
#
_entry.id   AF-A0A9D4Q1G2-F1
#
_cell.length_a   1.000
_cell.length_b   1.000
_cell.length_c   1.000
_cell.angle_alpha   90.00
_cell.angle_beta   90.00
_cell.angle_gamma   90.00
#
_symmetry.space_group_name_H-M   'P 1'
#
loop_
_entity.id
_entity.type
_entity.pdbx_description
1 polymer ?
#
loop_
_entity_poly.entity_id
_entity_poly.type
_entity_poly.pdbx_seq_one_letter_code
_entity_poly.pdbx_strand_id
1 'polypeptide(L)'
;MLQSLDISINHNFEAVLRHFWETWMSEGERSFKKTGRMRRTEFGEVAKWVSGAWDSIPEKTIVAGFRKARLIPCTADGDVAESNLSESEDDSDVPAVLQPEVAALFVSDLEEDDFDGLD
;
A
#
# COMPACT_ATOMS: atom_id res chain seq x y z
N MET A 1 -14.18 -15.72 9.83
CA MET A 1 -13.48 -16.67 8.94
C MET A 1 -12.68 -15.83 7.96
N LEU A 2 -11.35 -15.85 8.04
CA LEU A 2 -10.47 -15.07 7.17
C LEU A 2 -10.11 -15.95 5.97
N GLN A 3 -10.25 -15.46 4.73
CA GLN A 3 -9.97 -16.29 3.55
C GLN A 3 -8.46 -16.57 3.45
N SER A 4 -8.09 -17.76 2.95
CA SER A 4 -6.68 -18.14 2.76
C SER A 4 -5.90 -17.16 1.88
N LEU A 5 -6.60 -16.56 0.92
CA LEU A 5 -6.09 -15.55 -0.01
C LEU A 5 -5.70 -14.27 0.73
N ASP A 6 -6.57 -13.78 1.62
CA ASP A 6 -6.34 -12.57 2.41
C ASP A 6 -5.12 -12.72 3.32
N ILE A 7 -4.95 -13.90 3.91
CA ILE A 7 -3.89 -14.20 4.88
C ILE A 7 -2.49 -14.21 4.26
N SER A 8 -2.35 -14.65 3.02
CA SER A 8 -1.04 -15.03 2.47
C SER A 8 -0.66 -14.26 1.22
N ILE A 9 -1.64 -14.01 0.36
CA ILE A 9 -1.40 -13.49 -0.98
C ILE A 9 -1.69 -12.00 -0.99
N ASN A 10 -2.78 -11.56 -0.34
CA ASN A 10 -3.21 -10.17 -0.44
C ASN A 10 -2.17 -9.18 0.10
N HIS A 11 -1.57 -9.46 1.27
CA HIS A 11 -0.53 -8.60 1.82
C HIS A 11 0.70 -8.47 0.89
N ASN A 12 1.22 -9.59 0.40
CA ASN A 12 2.38 -9.60 -0.50
C ASN A 12 2.06 -8.92 -1.83
N PHE A 13 0.89 -9.22 -2.38
CA PHE A 13 0.40 -8.64 -3.63
C PHE A 13 0.23 -7.12 -3.53
N GLU A 14 -0.43 -6.64 -2.47
CA GLU A 14 -0.62 -5.21 -2.22
C GLU A 14 0.70 -4.48 -1.99
N ALA A 15 1.65 -5.10 -1.27
CA ALA A 15 2.98 -4.53 -1.06
C ALA A 15 3.74 -4.33 -2.38
N VAL A 16 3.71 -5.32 -3.27
CA VAL A 16 4.39 -5.23 -4.58
C VAL A 16 3.68 -4.27 -5.52
N LEU A 17 2.34 -4.26 -5.55
CA LEU A 17 1.57 -3.26 -6.31
C LEU A 17 1.88 -1.83 -5.84
N ARG A 18 1.97 -1.63 -4.52
CA ARG A 18 2.33 -0.34 -3.94
C ARG A 18 3.72 0.09 -4.38
N HIS A 19 4.69 -0.83 -4.39
CA HIS A 19 6.04 -0.55 -4.88
C HIS A 19 6.06 -0.13 -6.37
N PHE A 20 5.28 -0.79 -7.23
CA PHE A 20 5.15 -0.38 -8.64
C PHE A 20 4.54 1.02 -8.77
N TRP A 21 3.51 1.32 -7.97
CA TRP A 21 2.89 2.64 -7.96
C TRP A 21 3.84 3.74 -7.46
N GLU A 22 4.57 3.48 -6.37
CA GLU A 22 5.55 4.42 -5.80
C GLU A 22 6.70 4.69 -6.76
N THR A 23 7.21 3.64 -7.41
CA THR A 23 8.24 3.76 -8.45
C THR A 23 7.72 4.59 -9.62
N TRP A 24 6.51 4.32 -10.10
CA TRP A 24 5.89 5.09 -11.19
C TRP A 24 5.65 6.57 -10.80
N MET A 25 5.29 6.82 -9.55
CA MET A 25 5.12 8.17 -9.01
C MET A 25 6.47 8.91 -8.87
N SER A 26 7.53 8.20 -8.51
CA SER A 26 8.86 8.77 -8.20
C SER A 26 9.73 8.99 -9.44
N GLU A 27 9.70 8.07 -10.41
CA GLU A 27 10.41 8.22 -11.69
C GLU A 27 9.74 9.25 -12.61
N GLY A 28 8.50 9.62 -12.30
CA GLY A 28 7.69 10.55 -13.06
C GLY A 28 7.96 12.02 -12.74
N GLU A 29 9.03 12.62 -13.28
CA GLU A 29 9.12 14.09 -13.44
C GLU A 29 7.87 14.70 -14.15
N ARG A 30 6.98 13.90 -14.75
CA ARG A 30 6.02 14.33 -15.78
C ARG A 30 4.64 13.65 -15.74
N SER A 31 4.08 13.40 -14.56
CA SER A 31 2.67 13.00 -14.49
C SER A 31 1.72 14.19 -14.65
N PHE A 32 2.13 15.44 -14.44
CA PHE A 32 1.21 16.56 -14.64
C PHE A 32 0.90 16.79 -16.13
N LYS A 33 -0.39 16.75 -16.51
CA LYS A 33 -0.87 17.38 -17.74
C LYS A 33 -0.43 18.85 -17.72
N LYS A 34 -0.26 19.51 -18.88
CA LYS A 34 0.05 20.96 -18.97
C LYS A 34 -0.83 21.86 -18.08
N THR A 35 -2.00 21.36 -17.68
CA THR A 35 -2.97 21.98 -16.76
C THR A 35 -2.67 21.77 -15.27
N GLY A 36 -1.54 21.15 -14.88
CA GLY A 36 -1.23 20.85 -13.47
C GLY A 36 -2.05 19.70 -12.86
N ARG A 37 -2.78 18.92 -13.67
CA ARG A 37 -3.53 17.74 -13.21
C ARG A 37 -2.71 16.47 -13.35
N MET A 38 -2.64 15.66 -12.29
CA MET A 38 -1.97 14.37 -12.29
C MET A 38 -2.52 13.47 -13.42
N ARG A 39 -1.63 12.89 -14.21
CA ARG A 39 -1.98 11.95 -15.27
C ARG A 39 -2.52 10.71 -14.58
N ARG A 40 -3.64 10.24 -15.09
CA ARG A 40 -4.13 8.91 -14.78
C ARG A 40 -3.21 7.91 -15.45
N THR A 41 -2.73 6.93 -14.69
CA THR A 41 -2.05 5.75 -15.23
C THR A 41 -2.95 5.07 -16.25
N GLU A 42 -2.40 4.65 -17.39
CA GLU A 42 -3.16 3.92 -18.39
C GLU A 42 -3.49 2.51 -17.86
N PHE A 43 -4.67 1.99 -18.21
CA PHE A 43 -5.09 0.65 -17.76
C PHE A 43 -4.12 -0.46 -18.16
N GLY A 44 -3.47 -0.33 -19.31
CA GLY A 44 -2.44 -1.29 -19.74
C GLY A 44 -1.22 -1.32 -18.82
N GLU A 45 -0.87 -0.19 -18.20
CA GLU A 45 0.25 -0.12 -17.27
C GLU A 45 -0.11 -0.76 -15.92
N VAL A 46 -1.32 -0.49 -15.42
CA VAL A 46 -1.85 -1.15 -14.21
C VAL A 46 -1.93 -2.67 -14.41
N ALA A 47 -2.35 -3.14 -15.59
CA ALA A 47 -2.41 -4.57 -15.90
C ALA A 47 -1.01 -5.23 -15.85
N LYS A 48 0.04 -4.54 -16.30
CA LYS A 48 1.42 -5.02 -16.17
C LYS A 48 1.84 -5.12 -14.71
N TRP A 49 1.49 -4.14 -13.88
CA TRP A 49 1.81 -4.18 -12.45
C TRP A 49 1.11 -5.33 -11.75
N VAL A 50 -0.17 -5.59 -12.09
CA VAL A 50 -0.91 -6.74 -11.56
C VAL A 50 -0.25 -8.06 -11.96
N SER A 51 0.15 -8.20 -13.23
CA SER A 51 0.87 -9.40 -13.69
C SER A 51 2.21 -9.56 -12.98
N GLY A 52 3.02 -8.51 -12.91
CA GLY A 52 4.32 -8.55 -12.24
C GLY A 52 4.22 -8.80 -10.75
N ALA A 53 3.20 -8.24 -10.08
CA ALA A 53 2.92 -8.51 -8.69
C ALA A 53 2.55 -9.98 -8.46
N TRP A 54 1.75 -10.57 -9.35
CA TRP A 54 1.42 -12.00 -9.27
C TRP A 54 2.65 -12.89 -9.48
N ASP A 55 3.47 -12.60 -10.48
CA ASP A 55 4.68 -13.36 -10.81
C ASP A 55 5.75 -13.28 -9.70
N SER A 56 5.72 -12.21 -8.89
CA SER A 56 6.65 -12.03 -7.77
C SER A 56 6.35 -12.91 -6.56
N ILE A 57 5.12 -13.46 -6.46
CA ILE A 57 4.68 -14.25 -5.30
C ILE A 57 5.19 -15.68 -5.47
N PRO A 58 6.06 -16.18 -4.57
CA PRO A 58 6.56 -17.53 -4.70
C PRO A 58 5.45 -18.54 -4.36
N GLU A 59 5.41 -19.65 -5.10
CA GLU A 59 4.44 -20.73 -4.89
C GLU A 59 4.42 -21.25 -3.44
N LYS A 60 5.57 -21.19 -2.75
CA LYS A 60 5.69 -21.56 -1.34
C LYS A 60 4.81 -20.72 -0.42
N THR A 61 4.68 -19.41 -0.68
CA THR A 61 3.83 -18.51 0.11
C THR A 61 2.35 -18.83 -0.11
N ILE A 62 1.97 -19.19 -1.33
CA ILE A 62 0.62 -19.65 -1.67
C ILE A 62 0.31 -20.92 -0.85
N VAL A 63 1.17 -21.94 -0.94
CA VAL A 63 0.99 -23.21 -0.22
C VAL A 63 0.95 -22.99 1.30
N ALA A 64 1.80 -22.12 1.85
CA ALA A 64 1.80 -21.76 3.27
C ALA A 64 0.47 -21.12 3.70
N GLY A 65 -0.10 -20.25 2.87
CA GLY A 65 -1.41 -19.66 3.08
C GLY A 65 -2.56 -20.66 3.15
N PHE A 66 -2.60 -21.57 2.17
CA PHE A 66 -3.60 -22.65 2.15
C PHE A 66 -3.46 -23.61 3.33
N ARG A 67 -2.23 -23.87 3.80
CA ARG A 67 -1.98 -24.62 5.05
C ARG A 67 -2.44 -23.86 6.29
N LYS A 68 -2.14 -22.56 6.39
CA LYS A 68 -2.57 -21.69 7.52
C LYS A 68 -4.09 -21.61 7.62
N ALA A 69 -4.79 -21.60 6.48
CA ALA A 69 -6.24 -21.69 6.40
C ALA A 69 -6.81 -23.11 6.59
N ARG A 70 -5.96 -24.11 6.85
CA ARG A 70 -6.33 -25.53 7.06
C ARG A 70 -7.09 -26.16 5.88
N LEU A 71 -6.91 -25.63 4.68
CA LEU A 71 -7.49 -26.17 3.45
C LEU A 71 -6.69 -27.35 2.89
N ILE A 72 -5.40 -27.44 3.25
CA ILE A 72 -4.47 -28.51 2.86
C ILE A 72 -3.85 -29.10 4.14
N PRO A 73 -3.64 -30.43 4.22
CA PRO A 73 -2.98 -31.05 5.37
C PRO A 73 -1.57 -30.47 5.60
N CYS A 74 -1.25 -30.12 6.85
CA CYS A 74 0.13 -29.83 7.26
C CYS A 74 0.93 -31.14 7.26
N THR A 75 1.70 -31.37 6.21
CA THR A 75 2.73 -32.43 6.20
C THR A 75 3.83 -31.99 7.17
N ALA A 76 4.12 -32.81 8.18
CA ALA A 76 5.01 -32.51 9.30
C ALA A 76 6.52 -32.49 8.94
N ASP A 77 6.87 -32.17 7.70
CA ASP A 77 8.26 -31.99 7.29
C ASP A 77 8.55 -30.49 7.25
N GLY A 78 9.45 -30.11 8.16
CA GLY A 78 9.61 -28.76 8.68
C GLY A 78 9.79 -27.68 7.63
N ASP A 79 9.00 -26.63 7.77
CA ASP A 79 9.35 -25.26 7.46
C ASP A 79 8.45 -24.39 8.35
N VAL A 80 8.88 -24.23 9.61
CA VAL A 80 8.35 -23.21 10.51
C VAL A 80 8.89 -21.85 10.07
N ALA A 81 8.55 -21.44 8.85
CA ALA A 81 8.54 -20.04 8.50
C ALA A 81 7.27 -19.46 9.13
N GLU A 82 7.35 -19.23 10.44
CA GLU A 82 6.63 -18.17 11.12
C GLU A 82 7.01 -16.88 10.37
N SER A 83 6.33 -16.61 9.26
CA SER A 83 6.22 -15.25 8.78
C SER A 83 5.41 -14.55 9.86
N ASN A 84 6.14 -14.01 10.83
CA ASN A 84 5.68 -12.99 11.72
C ASN A 84 5.37 -11.77 10.84
N LEU A 85 4.27 -11.86 10.09
CA LEU A 85 3.50 -10.71 9.66
C LEU A 85 2.99 -10.17 10.98
N SER A 86 3.81 -9.33 11.60
CA SER A 86 3.39 -8.47 12.67
C SER A 86 2.16 -7.75 12.16
N GLU A 87 0.98 -8.27 12.51
CA GLU A 87 -0.20 -7.45 12.72
C GLU A 87 0.19 -6.50 13.86
N SER A 88 0.94 -5.45 13.53
CA SER A 88 0.89 -4.25 14.34
C SER A 88 -0.47 -3.65 14.06
N GLU A 89 -1.49 -4.18 14.75
CA GLU A 89 -2.56 -3.34 15.26
C GLU A 89 -1.91 -2.40 16.29
N ASP A 90 -1.14 -1.42 15.79
CA ASP A 90 -0.83 -0.24 16.58
C ASP A 90 -2.01 0.71 16.40
N ASP A 91 -3.09 0.36 17.09
CA ASP A 91 -4.19 1.25 17.45
C ASP A 91 -3.73 2.19 18.58
N SER A 92 -2.53 2.76 18.41
CA SER A 92 -2.09 3.87 19.23
C SER A 92 -2.52 5.14 18.53
N ASP A 93 -3.61 5.71 19.04
CA ASP A 93 -3.87 7.15 19.07
C ASP A 93 -2.69 7.90 19.74
N VAL A 94 -1.47 7.71 19.26
CA VAL A 94 -0.40 8.68 19.43
C VAL A 94 -0.59 9.70 18.33
N PRO A 95 -0.97 10.95 18.65
CA PRO A 95 -0.93 11.99 17.64
C PRO A 95 0.52 12.04 17.17
N ALA A 96 0.74 11.68 15.89
CA ALA A 96 2.02 11.88 15.26
C ALA A 96 2.37 13.35 15.47
N VAL A 97 3.31 13.63 16.38
CA VAL A 97 3.78 14.98 16.64
C VAL A 97 4.53 15.40 15.39
N LEU A 98 3.79 16.03 14.50
CA LEU A 98 4.30 16.61 13.27
C LEU A 98 5.47 17.53 13.64
N GLN A 99 6.57 17.47 12.88
CA GLN A 99 7.70 18.36 13.12
C GLN A 99 7.20 19.81 13.10
N PRO A 100 7.74 20.72 13.94
CA PRO A 100 7.24 22.08 14.05
C PRO A 100 7.13 22.78 12.69
N GLU A 101 8.03 22.48 11.75
CA GLU A 101 7.99 23.03 10.40
C GLU A 101 6.80 22.54 9.57
N VAL A 102 6.42 21.26 9.66
CA VAL A 102 5.25 20.73 8.93
C VAL A 102 3.94 21.07 9.64
N ALA A 103 3.94 21.19 10.96
CA ALA A 103 2.77 21.66 11.72
C ALA A 103 2.43 23.13 11.36
N ALA A 104 3.45 23.98 11.21
CA ALA A 104 3.27 25.38 10.83
C ALA A 104 2.61 25.57 9.45
N LEU A 105 2.85 24.65 8.50
CA LEU A 105 2.20 24.65 7.18
C LEU A 105 0.68 24.46 7.23
N PHE A 106 0.18 23.65 8.17
CA PHE A 106 -1.27 23.46 8.32
C PHE A 106 -1.94 24.60 9.09
N VAL A 107 -1.18 25.29 9.94
CA VAL A 107 -1.68 26.46 10.69
C VAL A 107 -1.73 27.71 9.80
N SER A 108 -0.83 27.84 8.81
CA SER A 108 -0.87 28.97 7.87
C SER A 108 -2.09 28.97 6.95
N ASP A 109 -2.65 27.79 6.64
CA ASP A 109 -3.87 27.66 5.82
C ASP A 109 -5.17 27.84 6.65
N LEU A 110 -5.06 27.94 7.97
CA LEU A 110 -6.19 28.15 8.90
C LEU A 110 -6.38 29.62 9.31
N GLU A 111 -5.53 30.53 8.84
CA GLU A 111 -5.88 31.95 8.90
C GLU A 111 -7.02 32.17 7.89
N GLU A 112 -8.23 32.31 8.43
CA GLU A 112 -9.41 32.74 7.70
C GLU A 112 -9.12 34.13 7.10
N ASP A 113 -8.55 34.16 5.89
CA ASP A 113 -8.61 35.35 5.05
C ASP A 113 -10.09 35.58 4.74
N ASP A 114 -10.70 36.47 5.52
CA ASP A 114 -12.06 36.94 5.34
C ASP A 114 -12.17 37.47 3.91
N PHE A 115 -12.86 36.71 3.04
CA PHE A 115 -13.01 37.03 1.64
C PHE A 115 -13.92 38.26 1.52
N ASP A 116 -13.32 39.44 1.55
CA ASP A 116 -14.00 40.69 1.22
C ASP A 116 -14.34 40.65 -0.28
N GLY A 117 -15.58 40.23 -0.56
CA GLY A 117 -16.15 40.18 -1.89
C GLY A 117 -15.95 41.50 -2.62
N LEU A 118 -15.57 41.42 -3.90
CA LEU A 118 -15.41 42.58 -4.76
C LEU A 118 -16.76 43.31 -4.90
N ASP A 119 -16.81 44.55 -4.42
CA ASP A 119 -17.88 45.54 -4.70
C ASP A 119 -18.14 45.73 -6.21
#